data_AF-A0A932W147-F1
#
_entry.id   AF-A0A932W147-F1
#
_cell.length_a   1.000
_cell.length_b   1.000
_cell.length_c   1.000
_cell.angle_alpha   90.00
_cell.angle_beta   90.00
_cell.angle_gamma   90.00
#
_symmetry.space_group_name_H-M   'P 1'
#
loop_
_entity.id
_entity.type
_entity.pdbx_description
1 polymer ?
#
loop_
_entity_poly.entity_id
_entity_poly.type
_entity_poly.pdbx_seq_one_letter_code
_entity_poly.pdbx_strand_id
1 'polypeptide(L)'
;MANGITYWLDEAEIGWGDRITEKINGGLAQSRVVVVFLSDAFLQRRWPQTELGSALNLEAATGEVLVLPLLLAPDSVVFAQYPLHRDKHFQRWEAGVPVLVAALQKRLGVAYQSAWSHCHPAAYSGKVWIQIVPRPENRALEHEYSVRWGPWHYRGILQSTGNESLCLWHMKRDDGQSDPIFFSITPACYVVFGQSNPPLAARDINHGWEKVQGA
;
A
#
# COMPACT_ATOMS: atom_id res chain seq x y z
N MET A 1 -3.98 -0.85 5.88
CA MET A 1 -3.27 -1.64 4.84
C MET A 1 -3.66 -3.09 5.01
N ALA A 2 -4.04 -3.77 3.93
CA ALA A 2 -4.32 -5.20 3.93
C ALA A 2 -3.55 -5.85 2.77
N ASN A 3 -2.94 -7.02 2.99
CA ASN A 3 -2.17 -7.74 1.95
C ASN A 3 -1.11 -6.88 1.21
N GLY A 4 -0.47 -5.93 1.91
CA GLY A 4 0.55 -5.06 1.30
C GLY A 4 -0.02 -3.92 0.45
N ILE A 5 -1.32 -3.68 0.53
CA ILE A 5 -2.02 -2.64 -0.21
C ILE A 5 -2.61 -1.63 0.78
N THR A 6 -2.22 -0.36 0.67
CA THR A 6 -2.93 0.75 1.30
C THR A 6 -4.13 1.11 0.44
N TYR A 7 -5.22 1.52 1.07
CA TYR A 7 -6.47 1.86 0.39
C TYR A 7 -7.13 3.03 1.11
N TRP A 8 -7.95 3.75 0.37
CA TRP A 8 -8.84 4.81 0.84
C TRP A 8 -10.27 4.41 0.49
N LEU A 9 -11.20 4.50 1.43
CA LEU A 9 -12.61 4.18 1.25
C LEU A 9 -13.46 5.31 1.83
N ASP A 10 -14.46 5.76 1.08
CA ASP A 10 -15.34 6.87 1.45
C ASP A 10 -16.06 6.62 2.79
N GLU A 11 -16.63 5.44 2.98
CA GLU A 11 -17.35 5.04 4.20
C GLU A 11 -16.48 5.06 5.47
N ALA A 12 -15.16 4.87 5.32
CA ALA A 12 -14.22 4.85 6.44
C ALA A 12 -13.61 6.22 6.75
N GLU A 13 -13.54 7.10 5.74
CA GLU A 13 -12.69 8.30 5.78
C GLU A 13 -13.49 9.61 5.84
N ILE A 14 -14.80 9.59 5.55
CA ILE A 14 -15.66 10.77 5.55
C ILE A 14 -16.46 10.84 6.86
N GLY A 15 -16.21 11.89 7.65
CA GLY A 15 -16.88 12.14 8.92
C GLY A 15 -18.05 13.14 8.83
N TRP A 16 -18.75 13.31 9.95
CA TRP A 16 -19.81 14.31 10.06
C TRP A 16 -19.26 15.73 9.89
N GLY A 17 -19.82 16.49 8.94
CA GLY A 17 -19.41 17.86 8.62
C GLY A 17 -18.39 17.98 7.48
N ASP A 18 -17.84 16.86 6.99
CA ASP A 18 -16.87 16.87 5.91
C ASP A 18 -17.51 17.19 4.55
N ARG A 19 -16.76 17.91 3.71
CA ARG A 19 -17.12 18.10 2.31
C ARG A 19 -16.72 16.83 1.55
N ILE A 20 -17.70 15.95 1.32
CA ILE A 20 -17.56 14.65 0.63
C ILE A 20 -16.66 14.75 -0.62
N THR A 21 -16.96 15.69 -1.50
CA THR A 21 -16.21 15.90 -2.76
C THR A 21 -14.73 16.25 -2.54
N GLU A 22 -14.40 17.03 -1.50
CA GLU A 22 -13.02 17.37 -1.19
C GLU A 22 -12.25 16.15 -0.67
N LYS A 23 -12.90 15.33 0.16
CA LYS A 23 -12.32 14.10 0.70
C LYS A 23 -12.07 13.07 -0.40
N ILE A 24 -13.01 12.89 -1.32
CA ILE A 24 -12.84 12.01 -2.48
C ILE A 24 -11.70 12.50 -3.37
N ASN A 25 -11.67 13.79 -3.71
CA ASN A 25 -10.58 14.36 -4.51
C ASN A 25 -9.20 14.19 -3.84
N GLY A 26 -9.13 14.36 -2.52
CA GLY A 26 -7.92 14.08 -1.74
C GLY A 26 -7.49 12.61 -1.83
N GLY A 27 -8.44 11.69 -1.70
CA GLY A 27 -8.20 10.25 -1.86
C GLY A 27 -7.71 9.88 -3.27
N LEU A 28 -8.33 10.45 -4.31
CA LEU A 28 -7.92 10.26 -5.70
C LEU A 28 -6.50 10.76 -5.95
N ALA A 29 -6.17 11.96 -5.45
CA ALA A 29 -4.84 12.57 -5.65
C ALA A 29 -3.70 11.79 -4.97
N GLN A 30 -3.99 11.07 -3.88
CA GLN A 30 -3.01 10.29 -3.13
C GLN A 30 -2.95 8.82 -3.58
N SER A 31 -3.87 8.38 -4.43
CA SER A 31 -3.99 6.97 -4.85
C SER A 31 -3.23 6.69 -6.14
N ARG A 32 -2.47 5.59 -6.16
CA ARG A 32 -1.77 5.12 -7.37
C ARG A 32 -2.71 4.57 -8.44
N VAL A 33 -3.83 4.00 -8.00
CA VAL A 33 -4.88 3.43 -8.85
C VAL A 33 -6.24 3.62 -8.17
N VAL A 34 -7.30 3.64 -8.96
CA VAL A 34 -8.69 3.77 -8.51
C VAL A 34 -9.45 2.54 -8.98
N VAL A 35 -9.94 1.72 -8.05
CA VAL A 35 -10.79 0.56 -8.38
C VAL A 35 -12.24 1.02 -8.41
N VAL A 36 -12.91 0.86 -9.55
CA VAL A 36 -14.29 1.32 -9.75
C VAL A 36 -15.22 0.13 -9.89
N PHE A 37 -16.18 0.01 -8.97
CA PHE A 37 -17.16 -1.07 -8.94
C PHE A 37 -18.40 -0.66 -9.75
N LEU A 38 -18.45 -1.11 -11.02
CA LEU A 38 -19.51 -0.78 -11.98
C LEU A 38 -20.72 -1.72 -11.77
N SER A 39 -21.53 -1.42 -10.75
CA SER A 39 -22.79 -2.10 -10.42
C SER A 39 -24.01 -1.33 -10.90
N ASP A 40 -25.19 -1.97 -10.95
CA ASP A 40 -26.43 -1.27 -11.32
C ASP A 40 -26.70 -0.05 -10.42
N ALA A 41 -26.44 -0.18 -9.12
CA ALA A 41 -26.57 0.92 -8.16
C ALA A 41 -25.57 2.06 -8.45
N PHE A 42 -24.35 1.73 -8.85
CA PHE A 42 -23.35 2.72 -9.26
C PHE A 42 -23.78 3.47 -10.53
N LEU A 43 -24.32 2.75 -11.52
CA LEU A 43 -24.77 3.31 -12.79
C LEU A 43 -26.01 4.22 -12.63
N GLN A 44 -26.91 3.88 -11.69
CA GLN A 44 -28.10 4.68 -11.37
C GLN A 44 -27.78 5.92 -10.53
N ARG A 45 -26.72 5.87 -9.71
CA ARG A 45 -26.23 7.06 -9.01
C ARG A 45 -25.63 8.01 -10.03
N ARG A 46 -25.98 9.30 -9.93
CA ARG A 46 -25.13 10.37 -10.45
C ARG A 46 -23.91 10.49 -9.54
N TRP A 47 -23.08 9.44 -9.43
CA TRP A 47 -21.70 9.67 -8.99
C TRP A 47 -21.21 10.85 -9.82
N PRO A 48 -20.67 11.92 -9.22
CA PRO A 48 -20.42 13.13 -9.99
C PRO A 48 -19.56 12.71 -11.17
N GLN A 49 -20.09 12.85 -12.39
CA GLN A 49 -19.37 12.51 -13.62
C GLN A 49 -18.00 13.20 -13.64
N THR A 50 -17.88 14.28 -12.88
CA THR A 50 -16.65 14.98 -12.53
C THR A 50 -15.59 14.14 -11.83
N GLU A 51 -15.87 13.25 -10.89
CA GLU A 51 -14.82 12.53 -10.13
C GLU A 51 -14.23 11.35 -10.93
N LEU A 52 -15.07 10.42 -11.38
CA LEU A 52 -14.65 9.34 -12.27
C LEU A 52 -14.12 9.92 -13.59
N GLY A 53 -14.76 10.98 -14.11
CA GLY A 53 -14.29 11.71 -15.28
C GLY A 53 -12.95 12.38 -15.04
N SER A 54 -12.67 12.93 -13.85
CA SER A 54 -11.35 13.51 -13.54
C SER A 54 -10.27 12.45 -13.51
N ALA A 55 -10.54 11.28 -12.93
CA ALA A 55 -9.59 10.16 -12.93
C ALA A 55 -9.33 9.64 -14.35
N LEU A 56 -10.38 9.49 -15.17
CA LEU A 56 -10.26 9.08 -16.58
C LEU A 56 -9.53 10.14 -17.42
N ASN A 57 -9.81 11.43 -17.21
CA ASN A 57 -9.14 12.53 -17.90
C ASN A 57 -7.66 12.60 -17.51
N LEU A 58 -7.34 12.39 -16.22
CA LEU A 58 -5.97 12.34 -15.76
C LEU A 58 -5.21 11.17 -16.40
N GLU A 59 -5.81 9.98 -16.41
CA GLU A 59 -5.27 8.82 -17.11
C GLU A 59 -5.05 9.08 -18.60
N ALA A 60 -6.01 9.71 -19.28
CA ALA A 60 -5.87 10.06 -20.70
C ALA A 60 -4.76 11.09 -20.95
N ALA A 61 -4.57 12.03 -20.03
CA ALA A 61 -3.54 13.07 -20.12
C ALA A 61 -2.13 12.54 -19.80
N THR A 62 -1.99 11.62 -18.85
CA THR A 62 -0.68 11.06 -18.43
C THR A 62 -0.28 9.82 -19.24
N GLY A 63 -1.25 9.08 -19.79
CA GLY A 63 -1.05 7.76 -20.37
C GLY A 63 -0.83 6.65 -19.33
N GLU A 64 -0.85 6.98 -18.04
CA GLU A 64 -0.72 6.01 -16.95
C GLU A 64 -2.07 5.42 -16.60
N VAL A 65 -2.19 4.09 -16.59
CA VAL A 65 -3.42 3.43 -16.16
C VAL A 65 -3.65 3.68 -14.67
N LEU A 66 -4.66 4.50 -14.40
CA LEU A 66 -5.12 4.90 -13.07
C LEU A 66 -6.41 4.16 -12.71
N VAL A 67 -7.37 4.07 -13.63
CA VAL A 67 -8.70 3.51 -13.36
C VAL A 67 -8.73 2.01 -13.68
N LEU A 68 -9.11 1.21 -12.70
CA LEU A 68 -9.26 -0.24 -12.77
C LEU A 68 -10.75 -0.61 -12.68
N PRO A 69 -11.43 -0.85 -13.82
CA PRO A 69 -12.85 -1.18 -13.83
C PRO A 69 -13.12 -2.62 -13.39
N LEU A 70 -14.07 -2.78 -12.47
CA LEU A 70 -14.58 -4.05 -11.96
C LEU A 70 -16.09 -4.11 -12.20
N LEU A 71 -16.52 -4.94 -13.15
CA LEU A 71 -17.91 -5.03 -13.59
C LEU A 71 -18.71 -5.95 -12.67
N LEU A 72 -19.83 -5.42 -12.19
CA LEU A 72 -20.88 -6.14 -11.47
C LEU A 72 -22.18 -6.16 -12.30
N ALA A 73 -22.41 -5.11 -13.10
CA ALA A 73 -23.51 -5.02 -14.05
C ALA A 73 -23.13 -5.59 -15.44
N PRO A 74 -24.12 -5.94 -16.29
CA PRO A 74 -23.85 -6.43 -17.63
C PRO A 74 -23.13 -5.41 -18.52
N ASP A 75 -22.24 -5.91 -19.37
CA ASP A 75 -21.49 -5.15 -20.38
C ASP A 75 -22.36 -4.15 -21.17
N SER A 76 -23.57 -4.57 -21.59
CA SER A 76 -24.48 -3.74 -22.36
C SER A 76 -24.93 -2.48 -21.61
N VAL A 77 -25.12 -2.58 -20.29
CA VAL A 77 -25.54 -1.46 -19.45
C VAL A 77 -24.35 -0.55 -19.16
N VAL A 78 -23.21 -1.15 -18.79
CA VAL A 78 -21.99 -0.42 -18.44
C VAL A 78 -21.47 0.39 -19.63
N PHE A 79 -21.32 -0.23 -20.80
CA PHE A 79 -20.72 0.42 -21.97
C PHE A 79 -21.68 1.39 -22.69
N ALA A 80 -22.98 1.31 -22.43
CA ALA A 80 -23.91 2.33 -22.88
C ALA A 80 -23.66 3.68 -22.17
N GLN A 81 -23.29 3.64 -20.89
CA GLN A 81 -23.06 4.83 -20.08
C GLN A 81 -21.58 5.27 -20.06
N TYR A 82 -20.65 4.32 -20.13
CA TYR A 82 -19.21 4.58 -20.14
C TYR A 82 -18.50 3.86 -21.30
N PRO A 83 -18.65 4.34 -22.55
CA PRO A 83 -18.13 3.66 -23.73
C PRO A 83 -16.60 3.45 -23.72
N LEU A 84 -15.86 4.38 -23.11
CA LEU A 84 -14.39 4.33 -23.03
C LEU A 84 -13.87 3.12 -22.26
N HIS A 85 -14.68 2.50 -21.39
CA HIS A 85 -14.27 1.28 -20.69
C HIS A 85 -14.21 0.06 -21.62
N ARG A 86 -14.77 0.11 -22.83
CA ARG A 86 -14.73 -1.01 -23.80
C ARG A 86 -13.30 -1.37 -24.22
N ASP A 87 -12.42 -0.38 -24.32
CA ASP A 87 -11.03 -0.56 -24.73
C ASP A 87 -10.07 -0.73 -23.54
N LYS A 88 -10.60 -0.81 -22.30
CA LYS A 88 -9.82 -1.10 -21.10
C LYS A 88 -10.01 -2.55 -20.69
N HIS A 89 -8.92 -3.22 -20.31
CA HIS A 89 -9.02 -4.51 -19.65
C HIS A 89 -9.71 -4.36 -18.29
N PHE A 90 -10.86 -5.00 -18.12
CA PHE A 90 -11.64 -5.00 -16.89
C PHE A 90 -11.64 -6.38 -16.23
N GLN A 91 -12.02 -6.45 -14.95
CA GLN A 91 -12.33 -7.71 -14.27
C GLN A 91 -13.83 -7.80 -14.00
N ARG A 92 -14.36 -9.02 -13.85
CA ARG A 92 -15.73 -9.26 -13.39
C ARG A 92 -15.73 -9.70 -11.93
N TRP A 93 -16.78 -9.34 -11.20
CA TRP A 93 -17.01 -9.83 -9.83
C TRP A 93 -17.49 -11.29 -9.80
N GLU A 94 -16.69 -12.19 -10.37
CA GLU A 94 -16.97 -13.64 -10.42
C GLU A 94 -15.87 -14.43 -9.69
N ALA A 95 -14.64 -13.91 -9.72
CA ALA A 95 -13.46 -14.58 -9.20
C ALA A 95 -13.26 -14.43 -7.67
N GLY A 96 -14.07 -13.60 -7.02
CA GLY A 96 -14.02 -13.33 -5.59
C GLY A 96 -12.83 -12.44 -5.14
N VAL A 97 -12.83 -12.10 -3.86
CA VAL A 97 -11.85 -11.17 -3.24
C VAL A 97 -10.39 -11.62 -3.41
N PRO A 98 -10.01 -12.90 -3.22
CA PRO A 98 -8.61 -13.31 -3.30
C PRO A 98 -7.97 -13.06 -4.66
N VAL A 99 -8.72 -13.29 -5.75
CA VAL A 99 -8.22 -13.06 -7.12
C VAL A 99 -8.03 -11.58 -7.40
N LEU A 100 -8.96 -10.73 -6.93
CA LEU A 100 -8.82 -9.28 -7.05
C LEU A 100 -7.59 -8.77 -6.28
N VAL A 101 -7.38 -9.23 -5.05
CA VAL A 101 -6.22 -8.86 -4.24
C VAL A 101 -4.92 -9.27 -4.94
N ALA A 102 -4.83 -10.49 -5.47
CA ALA A 102 -3.64 -10.96 -6.20
C ALA A 102 -3.36 -10.11 -7.46
N ALA A 103 -4.40 -9.73 -8.19
CA ALA A 103 -4.26 -8.86 -9.36
C ALA A 103 -3.79 -7.45 -8.98
N LEU A 104 -4.33 -6.88 -7.90
CA LEU A 104 -3.89 -5.58 -7.36
C LEU A 104 -2.44 -5.63 -6.87
N GLN A 105 -2.05 -6.69 -6.14
CA GLN A 105 -0.67 -6.89 -5.69
C GLN A 105 0.30 -6.91 -6.88
N LYS A 106 -0.02 -7.68 -7.93
CA LYS A 106 0.77 -7.73 -9.16
C LYS A 106 0.86 -6.36 -9.82
N ARG A 107 -0.27 -5.64 -9.94
CA ARG A 107 -0.33 -4.31 -10.56
C ARG A 107 0.48 -3.27 -9.78
N LEU A 108 0.43 -3.33 -8.45
CA LEU A 108 1.10 -2.38 -7.56
C LEU A 108 2.58 -2.71 -7.35
N GLY A 109 3.07 -3.85 -7.87
CA GLY A 109 4.45 -4.29 -7.71
C GLY A 109 4.75 -4.82 -6.32
N VAL A 110 3.75 -5.40 -5.63
CA VAL A 110 3.94 -6.07 -4.34
C VAL A 110 4.74 -7.35 -4.59
N ALA A 111 6.04 -7.30 -4.28
CA ALA A 111 6.95 -8.43 -4.39
C ALA A 111 7.41 -8.88 -3.01
N TYR A 112 7.27 -10.16 -2.68
CA TYR A 112 7.77 -10.71 -1.42
C TYR A 112 9.22 -11.13 -1.59
N GLN A 113 10.10 -10.54 -0.78
CA GLN A 113 11.54 -10.74 -0.87
C GLN A 113 12.13 -10.95 0.53
N SER A 114 13.28 -11.62 0.59
CA SER A 114 14.01 -11.84 1.84
C SER A 114 15.02 -10.75 2.15
N ALA A 115 15.27 -9.82 1.22
CA ALA A 115 16.21 -8.72 1.39
C ALA A 115 15.64 -7.44 0.80
N TRP A 116 15.77 -6.34 1.54
CA TRP A 116 15.25 -5.03 1.21
C TRP A 116 16.28 -3.96 1.56
N SER A 117 16.28 -2.86 0.81
CA SER A 117 17.10 -1.69 1.14
C SER A 117 16.33 -0.40 0.91
N HIS A 118 16.52 0.59 1.77
CA HIS A 118 15.92 1.91 1.62
C HIS A 118 16.87 2.99 2.13
N CYS A 119 16.71 4.22 1.63
CA CYS A 119 17.43 5.38 2.11
C CYS A 119 16.42 6.43 2.56
N HIS A 120 16.45 6.80 3.83
CA HIS A 120 15.69 7.94 4.33
C HIS A 120 16.44 9.24 4.01
N PRO A 121 15.74 10.36 3.72
CA PRO A 121 16.38 11.62 3.40
C PRO A 121 17.40 12.04 4.45
N ALA A 122 18.54 12.58 3.99
CA ALA A 122 19.62 13.02 4.86
C ALA A 122 19.13 13.99 5.96
N ALA A 123 18.37 15.00 5.54
CA ALA A 123 17.81 16.03 6.42
C ALA A 123 16.65 15.56 7.31
N TYR A 124 16.15 14.33 7.15
CA TYR A 124 15.02 13.86 7.96
C TYR A 124 15.49 13.52 9.38
N SER A 125 14.78 14.07 10.37
CA SER A 125 14.94 13.77 11.79
C SER A 125 13.58 13.40 12.38
N GLY A 126 13.52 12.25 13.05
CA GLY A 126 12.27 11.74 13.61
C GLY A 126 12.17 10.22 13.56
N LYS A 127 10.96 9.72 13.74
CA LYS A 127 10.67 8.29 13.65
C LYS A 127 10.75 7.82 12.21
N VAL A 128 11.43 6.71 12.01
CA VAL A 128 11.37 5.92 10.79
C VAL A 128 10.85 4.54 11.13
N TRP A 129 10.15 3.91 10.19
CA TRP A 129 9.48 2.66 10.44
C TRP A 129 9.57 1.69 9.26
N ILE A 130 9.48 0.41 9.59
CA ILE A 130 9.50 -0.72 8.66
C ILE A 130 8.20 -1.50 8.88
N GLN A 131 7.30 -1.44 7.91
CA GLN A 131 6.10 -2.27 7.89
C GLN A 131 6.39 -3.56 7.14
N ILE A 132 6.02 -4.68 7.74
CA ILE A 132 6.35 -6.03 7.31
C ILE A 132 5.03 -6.76 7.07
N VAL A 133 4.84 -7.24 5.85
CA VAL A 133 3.63 -7.93 5.41
C VAL A 133 4.02 -9.35 5.01
N PRO A 134 3.75 -10.36 5.86
CA PRO A 134 3.93 -11.76 5.51
C PRO A 134 3.01 -12.17 4.35
N ARG A 135 3.43 -13.20 3.61
CA ARG A 135 2.49 -13.92 2.75
C ARG A 135 1.36 -14.49 3.61
N PRO A 136 0.10 -14.52 3.13
CA PRO A 136 -1.01 -15.09 3.88
C PRO A 136 -0.72 -16.49 4.44
N GLU A 137 -0.13 -17.37 3.63
CA GLU A 137 0.27 -18.72 3.99
C GLU A 137 1.40 -18.79 5.03
N ASN A 138 2.20 -17.73 5.17
CA ASN A 138 3.32 -17.66 6.10
C ASN A 138 2.96 -16.93 7.40
N ARG A 139 1.78 -16.30 7.54
CA ARG A 139 1.42 -15.48 8.73
C ARG A 139 1.52 -16.25 10.06
N ALA A 140 1.33 -17.57 10.00
CA ALA A 140 1.39 -18.44 11.17
C ALA A 140 2.83 -18.88 11.53
N LEU A 141 3.82 -18.60 10.67
CA LEU A 141 5.22 -18.97 10.86
C LEU A 141 5.96 -17.87 11.62
N GLU A 142 6.99 -18.28 12.36
CA GLU A 142 7.98 -17.33 12.89
C GLU A 142 8.78 -16.72 11.73
N HIS A 143 9.09 -15.43 11.85
CA HIS A 143 9.96 -14.75 10.89
C HIS A 143 11.21 -14.23 11.59
N GLU A 144 12.35 -14.79 11.25
CA GLU A 144 13.64 -14.26 11.68
C GLU A 144 14.00 -13.08 10.78
N TYR A 145 14.40 -11.96 11.39
CA TYR A 145 14.79 -10.76 10.65
C TYR A 145 16.06 -10.12 11.22
N SER A 146 16.74 -9.39 10.35
CA SER A 146 17.83 -8.51 10.73
C SER A 146 17.71 -7.15 10.07
N VAL A 147 18.21 -6.14 10.76
CA VAL A 147 18.27 -4.76 10.29
C VAL A 147 19.72 -4.31 10.37
N ARG A 148 20.26 -3.77 9.29
CA ARG A 148 21.59 -3.17 9.26
C ARG A 148 21.50 -1.73 8.80
N TRP A 149 22.11 -0.81 9.54
CA TRP A 149 22.12 0.60 9.19
C TRP A 149 23.49 1.20 9.53
N GLY A 150 24.27 1.50 8.49
CA GLY A 150 25.69 1.80 8.64
C GLY A 150 26.44 0.66 9.37
N PRO A 151 27.17 0.94 10.46
CA PRO A 151 27.91 -0.08 11.23
C PRO A 151 27.01 -0.81 12.24
N TRP A 152 25.72 -0.47 12.35
CA TRP A 152 24.83 -1.02 13.35
C TRP A 152 24.02 -2.18 12.79
N HIS A 153 23.80 -3.19 13.61
CA HIS A 153 23.04 -4.38 13.29
C HIS A 153 22.06 -4.74 14.42
N TYR A 154 20.84 -5.12 14.06
CA TYR A 154 19.79 -5.58 14.97
C TYR A 154 19.26 -6.91 14.47
N ARG A 155 18.93 -7.83 15.38
CA ARG A 155 18.29 -9.11 15.07
C ARG A 155 17.06 -9.32 15.92
N GLY A 156 16.06 -9.97 15.35
CA GLY A 156 14.86 -10.32 16.08
C GLY A 156 14.07 -11.43 15.41
N ILE A 157 13.10 -11.93 16.16
CA ILE A 157 12.11 -12.89 15.67
C ILE A 157 10.75 -12.22 15.81
N LEU A 158 9.98 -12.23 14.73
CA LEU A 158 8.56 -11.92 14.75
C LEU A 158 7.81 -13.21 15.04
N GLN A 159 7.17 -13.24 16.20
CA GLN A 159 6.31 -14.34 16.61
C GLN A 159 5.08 -14.41 15.70
N SER A 160 4.55 -15.62 15.56
CA SER A 160 3.27 -15.85 14.89
C SER A 160 2.17 -15.09 15.65
N THR A 161 1.66 -14.03 15.05
CA THR A 161 0.62 -13.19 15.65
C THR A 161 -0.74 -13.38 14.98
N GLY A 162 -0.79 -14.06 13.83
CA GLY A 162 -1.97 -14.08 12.96
C GLY A 162 -2.30 -12.71 12.33
N ASN A 163 -1.54 -11.65 12.66
CA ASN A 163 -1.75 -10.30 12.16
C ASN A 163 -1.43 -10.21 10.66
N GLU A 164 -2.17 -9.36 9.95
CA GLU A 164 -1.96 -9.15 8.52
C GLU A 164 -0.62 -8.44 8.20
N SER A 165 -0.14 -7.63 9.14
CA SER A 165 1.17 -6.99 9.06
C SER A 165 1.68 -6.61 10.45
N LEU A 166 2.98 -6.40 10.54
CA LEU A 166 3.69 -5.97 11.74
C LEU A 166 4.50 -4.72 11.41
N CYS A 167 4.79 -3.90 12.42
CA CYS A 167 5.56 -2.68 12.21
C CYS A 167 6.68 -2.57 13.25
N LEU A 168 7.87 -2.17 12.80
CA LEU A 168 9.02 -1.83 13.63
C LEU A 168 9.30 -0.35 13.49
N TRP A 169 9.84 0.29 14.51
CA TRP A 169 10.29 1.69 14.39
C TRP A 169 11.55 1.98 15.19
N HIS A 170 12.35 2.92 14.68
CA HIS A 170 13.48 3.53 15.38
C HIS A 170 13.62 5.02 15.02
N MET A 171 14.51 5.72 15.71
CA MET A 171 14.81 7.12 15.42
C MET A 171 15.89 7.25 14.34
N LYS A 172 15.70 8.21 13.43
CA LYS A 172 16.74 8.81 12.59
C LYS A 172 17.02 10.22 13.09
N ARG A 173 18.29 10.64 13.05
CA ARG A 173 18.70 12.04 13.27
C ARG A 173 19.06 12.69 11.94
N ASP A 174 19.01 14.02 11.92
CA ASP A 174 19.62 14.81 10.86
C ASP A 174 21.13 14.87 11.10
N ASP A 175 21.81 13.84 10.62
CA ASP A 175 23.26 13.70 10.61
C ASP A 175 23.88 14.10 9.26
N GLY A 176 23.07 14.69 8.37
CA GLY A 176 23.44 14.99 6.99
C GLY A 176 23.70 13.74 6.13
N GLN A 177 23.42 12.54 6.63
CA GLN A 177 23.70 11.27 5.95
C GLN A 177 22.40 10.52 5.61
N SER A 178 22.45 9.87 4.45
CA SER A 178 21.34 9.08 3.89
C SER A 178 21.77 7.62 3.77
N ASP A 179 22.40 7.08 4.82
CA ASP A 179 22.92 5.72 4.84
C ASP A 179 21.80 4.71 4.58
N PRO A 180 22.03 3.72 3.70
CA PRO A 180 21.04 2.70 3.40
C PRO A 180 20.77 1.84 4.62
N ILE A 181 19.49 1.67 4.94
CA ILE A 181 19.01 0.62 5.83
C ILE A 181 18.81 -0.65 5.00
N PHE A 182 19.40 -1.75 5.44
CA PHE A 182 19.20 -3.07 4.87
C PHE A 182 18.34 -3.89 5.82
N PHE A 183 17.26 -4.47 5.31
CA PHE A 183 16.34 -5.29 6.09
C PHE A 183 16.28 -6.69 5.46
N SER A 184 16.66 -7.71 6.22
CA SER A 184 16.58 -9.11 5.78
C SER A 184 15.54 -9.85 6.61
N ILE A 185 14.77 -10.74 5.99
CA ILE A 185 13.71 -11.49 6.66
C ILE A 185 13.46 -12.85 6.00
N THR A 186 13.24 -13.87 6.83
CA THR A 186 12.87 -15.21 6.39
C THR A 186 11.74 -15.75 7.27
N PRO A 187 10.61 -16.23 6.70
CA PRO A 187 10.25 -16.27 5.27
C PRO A 187 10.16 -14.90 4.58
N ALA A 188 10.17 -14.89 3.24
CA ALA A 188 10.11 -13.66 2.44
C ALA A 188 8.81 -12.88 2.71
N CYS A 189 8.96 -11.57 2.94
CA CYS A 189 7.86 -10.64 3.21
C CYS A 189 7.83 -9.52 2.18
N TYR A 190 6.69 -8.85 2.04
CA TYR A 190 6.63 -7.53 1.42
C TYR A 190 6.94 -6.49 2.50
N VAL A 191 7.83 -5.54 2.20
CA VAL A 191 8.30 -4.56 3.18
C VAL A 191 8.13 -3.15 2.64
N VAL A 192 7.63 -2.27 3.50
CA VAL A 192 7.47 -0.84 3.21
C VAL A 192 8.22 -0.05 4.28
N PHE A 193 9.00 0.93 3.83
CA PHE A 193 9.70 1.86 4.71
C PHE A 193 8.96 3.19 4.72
N GLY A 194 8.93 3.84 5.87
CA GLY A 194 8.34 5.16 5.98
C GLY A 194 8.89 5.99 7.13
N GLN A 195 8.33 7.18 7.25
CA GLN A 195 8.74 8.22 8.18
C GLN A 195 7.55 8.65 9.03
N SER A 196 7.81 9.44 10.07
CA SER A 196 6.83 9.97 11.01
C SER A 196 6.15 8.86 11.82
N ASN A 197 4.86 9.00 12.13
CA ASN A 197 4.16 8.02 12.94
C ASN A 197 3.94 6.72 12.13
N PRO A 198 4.26 5.56 12.72
CA PRO A 198 3.93 4.28 12.11
C PRO A 198 2.43 4.15 11.85
N PRO A 199 2.02 3.47 10.76
CA PRO A 199 0.60 3.33 10.40
C PRO A 199 -0.20 2.39 11.32
N LEU A 200 0.50 1.65 12.19
CA LEU A 200 -0.03 0.60 13.06
C LEU A 200 0.74 0.62 14.39
N ALA A 201 0.25 -0.11 15.40
CA ALA A 201 1.04 -0.39 16.58
C ALA A 201 2.38 -1.01 16.18
N ALA A 202 3.48 -0.40 16.62
CA ALA A 202 4.81 -0.72 16.16
C ALA A 202 5.74 -1.05 17.33
N ARG A 203 6.55 -2.11 17.16
CA ARG A 203 7.58 -2.49 18.12
C ARG A 203 8.73 -1.49 18.05
N ASP A 204 9.07 -0.92 19.20
CA ASP A 204 10.24 -0.08 19.35
C ASP A 204 11.51 -0.93 19.28
N ILE A 205 12.40 -0.60 18.34
CA ILE A 205 13.71 -1.23 18.21
C ILE A 205 14.86 -0.24 18.42
N ASN A 206 14.66 0.90 19.10
CA ASN A 206 15.74 1.86 19.39
C ASN A 206 16.87 1.29 20.28
N HIS A 207 16.61 0.18 20.96
CA HIS A 207 17.56 -0.50 21.85
C HIS A 207 17.89 -1.91 21.34
N GLY A 208 19.08 -2.43 21.70
CA GLY A 208 19.52 -3.77 21.30
C GLY A 208 20.29 -3.85 19.99
N TRP A 209 20.74 -2.71 19.46
CA TRP A 209 21.66 -2.67 18.31
C TRP A 209 23.08 -3.03 18.73
N GLU A 210 23.72 -3.85 17.92
CA GLU A 210 25.12 -4.24 18.05
C GLU A 210 25.92 -3.52 16.96
N LYS A 211 27.09 -2.98 17.33
CA LYS A 211 28.00 -2.40 16.34
C LYS A 211 28.83 -3.54 15.73
N VAL A 212 28.77 -3.71 14.42
CA VAL A 212 29.61 -4.66 13.70
C VAL A 212 31.04 -4.13 13.76
N GLN A 213 31.95 -4.85 14.44
CA GLN A 213 33.37 -4.49 14.48
C GLN A 213 34.03 -4.85 13.15
N GLY A 214 34.71 -3.89 12.52
CA GLY A 214 35.56 -4.10 11.33
C GLY A 214 34.94 -3.71 9.99
N ALA A 215 34.47 -2.47 9.85
CA ALA A 215 34.23 -1.81 8.56
C ALA A 215 35.37 -0.84 8.24
#